data_AF-A0A1V6CEJ3-F1
#
_entry.id   AF-A0A1V6CEJ3-F1
#
_cell.length_a   1.000
_cell.length_b   1.000
_cell.length_c   1.000
_cell.angle_alpha   90.00
_cell.angle_beta   90.00
_cell.angle_gamma   90.00
#
_symmetry.space_group_name_H-M   'P 1'
#
loop_
_entity.id
_entity.type
_entity.pdbx_description
1 polymer ?
#
loop_
_entity_poly.entity_id
_entity_poly.type
_entity_poly.pdbx_seq_one_letter_code
_entity_poly.pdbx_strand_id
1 'polypeptide(L)'
;MLITFEGIEGCGKSTQVDLLFDYLIKKGLRVIKTREPGGTAYGETLRDVALQKNLKVSPLSELITIMAIRAQHVEELIVPALKDRTIILCDRFVDASYAYQGYGRGIDLGIIETLNRLVTRGISPTLTVLIDCTADMGLKRKEKNNRPLDRFEEEGLLFHQKIRNAYLKLAKEDKKRFFVVDGTAEIDEVHRIIKEKVESLLMSHGIE
;
A
#
# COMPACT_ATOMS: atom_id res chain seq x y z
N MET A 1 15.43 -0.81 -3.91
CA MET A 1 14.85 -0.61 -2.56
C MET A 1 13.34 -0.58 -2.71
N LEU A 2 12.57 -1.27 -1.87
CA LEU A 2 11.10 -1.23 -1.93
C LEU A 2 10.54 -0.44 -0.73
N ILE A 3 9.82 0.64 -1.01
CA ILE A 3 9.13 1.47 -0.03
C ILE A 3 7.63 1.39 -0.32
N THR A 4 6.85 0.94 0.66
CA THR A 4 5.40 0.82 0.52
C THR A 4 4.68 1.93 1.28
N PHE A 5 3.54 2.34 0.77
CA PHE A 5 2.65 3.32 1.38
C PHE A 5 1.35 2.64 1.73
N GLU A 6 0.99 2.69 3.01
CA GLU A 6 -0.16 1.99 3.56
C GLU A 6 -1.05 2.93 4.38
N GLY A 7 -2.28 2.48 4.61
CA GLY A 7 -3.31 3.26 5.30
C GLY A 7 -4.67 3.10 4.64
N ILE A 8 -5.69 3.65 5.29
CA ILE A 8 -7.07 3.61 4.81
C ILE A 8 -7.29 4.47 3.56
N GLU A 9 -8.45 4.33 2.95
CA GLU A 9 -8.92 5.18 1.86
C GLU A 9 -8.89 6.67 2.26
N GLY A 10 -8.42 7.53 1.35
CA GLY A 10 -8.43 8.98 1.57
C GLY A 10 -7.37 9.51 2.54
N CYS A 11 -6.48 8.65 3.07
CA CYS A 11 -5.42 9.13 3.97
C CYS A 11 -4.30 9.91 3.28
N GLY A 12 -4.19 9.88 1.94
CA GLY A 12 -3.23 10.68 1.18
C GLY A 12 -2.04 9.91 0.58
N LYS A 13 -2.07 8.56 0.57
CA LYS A 13 -1.01 7.70 0.00
C LYS A 13 -0.55 8.15 -1.38
N SER A 14 -1.47 8.20 -2.35
CA SER A 14 -1.12 8.47 -3.74
C SER A 14 -0.48 9.85 -3.90
N THR A 15 -1.00 10.87 -3.20
CA THR A 15 -0.39 12.21 -3.15
C THR A 15 1.05 12.16 -2.63
N GLN A 16 1.30 11.45 -1.53
CA GLN A 16 2.63 11.36 -0.94
C GLN A 16 3.61 10.53 -1.77
N VAL A 17 3.12 9.49 -2.45
CA VAL A 17 3.89 8.73 -3.45
C VAL A 17 4.32 9.63 -4.60
N ASP A 18 3.42 10.44 -5.15
CA ASP A 18 3.71 11.32 -6.26
C ASP A 18 4.72 12.42 -5.88
N LEU A 19 4.52 13.07 -4.73
CA LEU A 19 5.45 14.10 -4.23
C LEU A 19 6.85 13.52 -3.97
N LEU A 20 6.93 12.35 -3.34
CA LEU A 20 8.22 11.69 -3.09
C LEU A 20 8.88 11.22 -4.39
N PHE A 21 8.10 10.70 -5.33
CA PHE A 21 8.60 10.32 -6.65
C PHE A 21 9.27 11.52 -7.35
N ASP A 22 8.55 12.64 -7.46
CA ASP A 22 9.07 13.84 -8.13
C ASP A 22 10.32 14.39 -7.43
N TYR A 23 10.33 14.35 -6.10
CA TYR A 23 11.48 14.76 -5.31
C TYR A 23 12.72 13.89 -5.60
N LEU A 24 12.59 12.56 -5.55
CA LEU A 24 13.71 11.65 -5.75
C LEU A 24 14.21 11.65 -7.21
N ILE A 25 13.31 11.80 -8.19
CA ILE A 25 13.69 11.98 -9.60
C ILE A 25 14.49 13.27 -9.78
N LYS A 26 14.11 14.37 -9.13
CA LYS A 26 14.87 15.64 -9.15
C LYS A 26 16.26 15.53 -8.51
N LYS A 27 16.47 14.59 -7.59
CA LYS A 27 17.81 14.24 -7.08
C LYS A 27 18.64 13.38 -8.04
N GLY A 28 18.09 12.98 -9.18
CA GLY A 28 18.78 12.11 -10.16
C GLY A 28 18.76 10.62 -9.80
N LEU A 29 17.92 10.21 -8.85
CA LEU A 29 17.80 8.82 -8.45
C LEU A 29 16.93 8.03 -9.43
N ARG A 30 17.25 6.75 -9.62
CA ARG A 30 16.40 5.83 -10.39
C ARG A 30 15.22 5.38 -9.53
N VAL A 31 14.04 5.90 -9.86
CA VAL A 31 12.81 5.63 -9.12
C VAL A 31 11.69 5.20 -10.05
N ILE A 32 10.88 4.25 -9.61
CA ILE A 32 9.60 3.93 -10.21
C ILE A 32 8.50 4.03 -9.15
N LYS A 33 7.29 4.32 -9.60
CA LYS A 33 6.08 4.26 -8.78
C LYS A 33 5.13 3.22 -9.33
N THR A 34 4.44 2.51 -8.44
CA THR A 34 3.47 1.46 -8.78
C THR A 34 2.41 1.37 -7.69
N ARG A 35 1.39 0.52 -7.87
CA ARG A 35 0.31 0.30 -6.90
C ARG A 35 -0.20 -1.13 -6.90
N GLU A 36 -0.78 -1.55 -5.78
CA GLU A 36 -1.55 -2.78 -5.66
C GLU A 36 -3.01 -2.55 -5.20
N PRO A 37 -3.95 -3.42 -5.63
CA PRO A 37 -3.81 -4.38 -6.73
C PRO A 37 -3.58 -3.67 -8.08
N GLY A 38 -2.76 -4.21 -8.98
CA GLY A 38 -2.51 -3.61 -10.30
C GLY A 38 -1.02 -3.65 -10.69
N GLY A 39 -0.56 -2.63 -11.40
CA GLY A 39 0.86 -2.39 -11.69
C GLY A 39 1.42 -3.12 -12.91
N THR A 40 0.63 -4.00 -13.55
CA THR A 40 0.97 -4.74 -14.79
C THR A 40 -0.29 -4.87 -15.64
N ALA A 41 -0.15 -5.12 -16.95
CA ALA A 41 -1.33 -5.25 -17.83
C ALA A 41 -2.31 -6.35 -17.36
N TYR A 42 -1.78 -7.50 -16.95
CA TYR A 42 -2.58 -8.59 -16.38
C TYR A 42 -3.13 -8.24 -14.99
N GLY A 43 -2.32 -7.59 -14.14
CA GLY A 43 -2.74 -7.14 -12.82
C GLY A 43 -3.87 -6.11 -12.87
N GLU A 44 -3.85 -5.17 -13.83
CA GLU A 44 -4.93 -4.20 -14.03
C GLU A 44 -6.23 -4.89 -14.51
N THR A 45 -6.12 -5.87 -15.41
CA THR A 45 -7.29 -6.66 -15.86
C THR A 45 -7.97 -7.38 -14.69
N LEU A 46 -7.19 -8.01 -13.81
CA LEU A 46 -7.72 -8.66 -12.62
C LEU A 46 -8.19 -7.65 -11.55
N ARG A 47 -7.56 -6.48 -11.47
CA ARG A 47 -8.00 -5.39 -10.58
C ARG A 47 -9.42 -4.96 -10.94
N ASP A 48 -9.74 -4.81 -12.22
CA ASP A 48 -11.08 -4.43 -12.65
C ASP A 48 -12.13 -5.44 -12.15
N VAL A 49 -11.83 -6.74 -12.24
CA VAL A 49 -12.69 -7.81 -11.71
C VAL A 49 -12.80 -7.73 -10.17
N ALA A 50 -11.69 -7.50 -9.47
CA ALA A 50 -11.66 -7.44 -8.01
C ALA A 50 -12.45 -6.24 -7.43
N LEU A 51 -12.48 -5.13 -8.18
CA LEU A 51 -13.15 -3.88 -7.82
C LEU A 51 -14.58 -3.78 -8.36
N GLN A 52 -14.98 -4.69 -9.25
CA GLN A 52 -16.30 -4.68 -9.87
C GLN A 52 -17.41 -4.76 -8.82
N LYS A 53 -18.31 -3.78 -8.87
CA LYS A 53 -19.48 -3.69 -8.00
C LYS A 53 -20.49 -4.79 -8.32
N ASN A 54 -21.41 -5.03 -7.37
CA ASN A 54 -22.54 -5.95 -7.51
C ASN A 54 -22.17 -7.44 -7.71
N LEU A 55 -20.90 -7.79 -7.61
CA LEU A 55 -20.46 -9.19 -7.56
C LEU A 55 -20.38 -9.65 -6.11
N LYS A 56 -21.04 -10.77 -5.81
CA LYS A 56 -20.86 -11.44 -4.53
C LYS A 56 -19.59 -12.31 -4.59
N VAL A 57 -18.49 -11.76 -4.11
CA VAL A 57 -17.19 -12.45 -4.07
C VAL A 57 -16.94 -13.01 -2.67
N SER A 58 -16.57 -14.28 -2.57
CA SER A 58 -16.19 -14.86 -1.28
C SER A 58 -14.86 -14.25 -0.78
N PRO A 59 -14.63 -14.12 0.54
CA PRO A 59 -13.37 -13.61 1.07
C PRO A 59 -12.13 -14.35 0.55
N LEU A 60 -12.19 -15.68 0.45
CA LEU A 60 -11.07 -16.47 -0.07
C LEU A 60 -10.84 -16.18 -1.56
N SER A 61 -11.89 -16.09 -2.37
CA SER A 61 -11.75 -15.72 -3.79
C SER A 61 -11.12 -14.34 -3.95
N GLU A 62 -11.56 -13.34 -3.17
CA GLU A 62 -10.95 -12.00 -3.13
C GLU A 62 -9.45 -12.08 -2.78
N LEU A 63 -9.09 -12.82 -1.73
CA LEU A 63 -7.69 -13.01 -1.34
C LEU A 63 -6.87 -13.62 -2.48
N ILE A 64 -7.34 -14.72 -3.09
CA ILE A 64 -6.62 -15.40 -4.17
C ILE A 64 -6.46 -14.49 -5.40
N THR A 65 -7.46 -13.69 -5.74
CA THR A 65 -7.34 -12.70 -6.82
C THR A 65 -6.26 -11.65 -6.50
N ILE A 66 -6.23 -11.11 -5.28
CA ILE A 66 -5.17 -10.18 -4.86
C ILE A 66 -3.78 -10.85 -4.91
N MET A 67 -3.68 -12.12 -4.52
CA MET A 67 -2.42 -12.88 -4.59
C MET A 67 -1.96 -13.11 -6.03
N ALA A 68 -2.87 -13.41 -6.96
CA ALA A 68 -2.56 -13.56 -8.38
C ALA A 68 -2.03 -12.25 -8.98
N ILE A 69 -2.66 -11.12 -8.64
CA ILE A 69 -2.23 -9.79 -9.07
C ILE A 69 -0.82 -9.49 -8.53
N ARG A 70 -0.60 -9.73 -7.23
CA ARG A 70 0.69 -9.51 -6.59
C ARG A 70 1.79 -10.39 -7.18
N ALA A 71 1.51 -11.67 -7.45
CA ALA A 71 2.49 -12.56 -8.06
C ALA A 71 2.99 -12.02 -9.40
N GLN A 72 2.08 -11.55 -10.25
CA GLN A 72 2.44 -10.94 -11.53
C GLN A 72 3.24 -9.64 -11.33
N HIS A 73 2.76 -8.76 -10.45
CA HIS A 73 3.41 -7.49 -10.16
C HIS A 73 4.84 -7.67 -9.62
N VAL A 74 5.04 -8.67 -8.76
CA VAL A 74 6.35 -9.01 -8.22
C VAL A 74 7.28 -9.53 -9.32
N GLU A 75 6.81 -10.46 -10.15
CA GLU A 75 7.63 -11.07 -11.20
C GLU A 75 8.02 -10.08 -12.30
N GLU A 76 7.07 -9.28 -12.77
CA GLU A 76 7.25 -8.41 -13.95
C GLU A 76 7.90 -7.07 -13.59
N LEU A 77 7.65 -6.53 -12.39
CA LEU A 77 8.05 -5.18 -12.03
C LEU A 77 8.99 -5.13 -10.82
N ILE A 78 8.59 -5.72 -9.68
CA ILE A 78 9.35 -5.56 -8.42
C ILE A 78 10.72 -6.26 -8.50
N VAL A 79 10.76 -7.52 -8.92
CA VAL A 79 12.00 -8.30 -9.00
C VAL A 79 13.02 -7.67 -9.96
N PRO A 80 12.66 -7.31 -11.20
CA PRO A 80 13.59 -6.61 -12.10
C PRO A 80 14.08 -5.27 -11.54
N ALA A 81 13.18 -4.43 -11.01
CA ALA A 81 13.55 -3.13 -10.48
C ALA A 81 14.50 -3.24 -9.26
N LEU A 82 14.30 -4.24 -8.39
CA LEU A 82 15.21 -4.48 -7.28
C LEU A 82 16.60 -4.95 -7.75
N LYS A 83 16.67 -5.82 -8.75
CA LYS A 83 17.96 -6.25 -9.35
C LYS A 83 18.73 -5.07 -9.93
N ASP A 84 18.02 -4.14 -10.55
CA ASP A 84 18.60 -2.93 -11.14
C ASP A 84 18.93 -1.86 -10.09
N ARG A 85 18.70 -2.12 -8.80
CA ARG A 85 18.88 -1.15 -7.70
C ARG A 85 17.99 0.10 -7.83
N THR A 86 16.86 -0.03 -8.49
CA THR A 86 15.85 1.03 -8.60
C THR A 86 15.09 1.16 -7.27
N ILE A 87 14.73 2.39 -6.90
CA ILE A 87 13.84 2.67 -5.77
C ILE A 87 12.40 2.49 -6.25
N ILE A 88 11.61 1.71 -5.53
CA ILE A 88 10.24 1.39 -5.87
C ILE A 88 9.35 2.02 -4.81
N LEU A 89 8.48 2.94 -5.21
CA LEU A 89 7.43 3.50 -4.37
C LEU A 89 6.11 2.79 -4.71
N CYS A 90 5.56 2.02 -3.78
CA CYS A 90 4.39 1.19 -4.03
C CYS A 90 3.20 1.62 -3.15
N ASP A 91 2.11 2.08 -3.76
CA ASP A 91 0.84 2.33 -3.05
C ASP A 91 0.15 1.00 -2.77
N ARG A 92 0.14 0.59 -1.50
CA ARG A 92 -0.24 -0.73 -0.97
C ARG A 92 0.67 -1.89 -1.38
N PHE A 93 0.78 -2.89 -0.51
CA PHE A 93 1.46 -4.16 -0.78
C PHE A 93 0.91 -5.26 0.15
N VAL A 94 1.78 -6.09 0.75
CA VAL A 94 1.39 -7.22 1.61
C VAL A 94 0.58 -6.81 2.85
N ASP A 95 0.87 -5.65 3.44
CA ASP A 95 0.22 -5.20 4.69
C ASP A 95 -1.27 -4.91 4.46
N ALA A 96 -1.65 -4.45 3.26
CA ALA A 96 -3.05 -4.36 2.85
C ALA A 96 -3.77 -5.72 2.91
N SER A 97 -3.14 -6.83 2.54
CA SER A 97 -3.80 -8.14 2.62
C SER A 97 -4.09 -8.55 4.07
N TYR A 98 -3.18 -8.28 4.99
CA TYR A 98 -3.44 -8.50 6.42
C TYR A 98 -4.57 -7.62 6.93
N ALA A 99 -4.57 -6.34 6.58
CA ALA A 99 -5.59 -5.40 7.05
C ALA A 99 -6.98 -5.73 6.49
N TYR A 100 -7.13 -5.87 5.18
CA TYR A 100 -8.43 -6.05 4.53
C TYR A 100 -8.91 -7.49 4.58
N GLN A 101 -8.12 -8.46 4.11
CA GLN A 101 -8.56 -9.84 4.05
C GLN A 101 -8.44 -10.55 5.41
N GLY A 102 -7.39 -10.24 6.18
CA GLY A 102 -7.19 -10.83 7.50
C GLY A 102 -8.14 -10.24 8.53
N TYR A 103 -7.83 -9.04 8.98
CA TYR A 103 -8.64 -8.37 10.01
C TYR A 103 -10.02 -7.96 9.48
N GLY A 104 -10.12 -7.40 8.27
CA GLY A 104 -11.40 -6.97 7.70
C GLY A 104 -12.37 -8.14 7.48
N ARG A 105 -11.98 -9.10 6.63
CA ARG A 105 -12.82 -10.24 6.20
C ARG A 105 -12.74 -11.48 7.09
N GLY A 106 -11.83 -11.53 8.05
CA GLY A 106 -11.72 -12.63 9.03
C GLY A 106 -10.99 -13.87 8.50
N ILE A 107 -10.14 -13.74 7.48
CA ILE A 107 -9.30 -14.84 7.04
C ILE A 107 -8.15 -15.02 8.03
N ASP A 108 -7.78 -16.28 8.30
CA ASP A 108 -6.65 -16.61 9.16
C ASP A 108 -5.35 -15.95 8.67
N LEU A 109 -4.61 -15.33 9.61
CA LEU A 109 -3.40 -14.57 9.28
C LEU A 109 -2.25 -15.46 8.83
N GLY A 110 -2.19 -16.73 9.27
CA GLY A 110 -1.20 -17.70 8.84
C GLY A 110 -1.39 -18.14 7.38
N ILE A 111 -2.64 -18.23 6.92
CA ILE A 111 -2.96 -18.41 5.49
C ILE A 111 -2.42 -17.21 4.68
N ILE A 112 -2.72 -15.98 5.13
CA ILE A 112 -2.29 -14.76 4.44
C ILE A 112 -0.76 -14.66 4.40
N GLU A 113 -0.08 -14.97 5.50
CA GLU A 113 1.37 -15.00 5.58
C GLU A 113 1.98 -16.00 4.60
N THR A 114 1.44 -17.23 4.57
CA THR A 114 1.91 -18.28 3.67
C THR A 114 1.78 -17.87 2.20
N LEU A 115 0.63 -17.31 1.83
CA LEU A 115 0.38 -16.86 0.46
C LEU A 115 1.24 -15.65 0.10
N ASN A 116 1.33 -14.65 0.98
CA ASN A 116 2.18 -13.47 0.77
C ASN A 116 3.63 -13.90 0.54
N ARG A 117 4.20 -14.73 1.41
CA ARG A 117 5.59 -15.18 1.29
C ARG A 117 5.83 -15.92 -0.03
N LEU A 118 4.86 -16.72 -0.47
CA LEU A 118 4.93 -17.43 -1.74
C LEU A 118 4.97 -16.44 -2.92
N VAL A 119 3.98 -15.54 -3.02
CA VAL A 119 3.84 -14.66 -4.19
C VAL A 119 4.85 -13.52 -4.22
N THR A 120 5.38 -13.10 -3.05
CA THR A 120 6.48 -12.12 -3.00
C THR A 120 7.85 -12.74 -3.13
N ARG A 121 7.97 -14.08 -3.17
CA ARG A 121 9.27 -14.78 -3.19
C ARG A 121 10.14 -14.40 -1.98
N GLY A 122 9.50 -14.12 -0.85
CA GLY A 122 10.16 -13.65 0.38
C GLY A 122 10.63 -12.19 0.34
N ILE A 123 10.30 -11.42 -0.70
CA ILE A 123 10.58 -9.98 -0.74
C ILE A 123 9.69 -9.27 0.27
N SER A 124 10.32 -8.44 1.09
CA SER A 124 9.68 -7.56 2.06
C SER A 124 10.07 -6.11 1.80
N PRO A 125 9.18 -5.14 2.09
CA PRO A 125 9.53 -3.72 2.01
C PRO A 125 10.71 -3.39 2.94
N THR A 126 11.60 -2.53 2.45
CA THR A 126 12.64 -1.91 3.28
C THR A 126 12.03 -0.93 4.28
N LEU A 127 10.96 -0.25 3.87
CA LEU A 127 10.19 0.70 4.69
C LEU A 127 8.71 0.62 4.30
N THR A 128 7.83 0.69 5.29
CA THR A 128 6.39 0.87 5.10
C THR A 128 5.96 2.16 5.78
N VAL A 129 5.59 3.16 4.97
CA VAL A 129 5.04 4.42 5.44
C VAL A 129 3.54 4.22 5.66
N LEU A 130 3.11 4.19 6.92
CA LEU A 130 1.69 4.14 7.27
C LEU A 130 1.19 5.57 7.49
N ILE A 131 0.35 6.07 6.58
CA ILE A 131 -0.31 7.36 6.75
C ILE A 131 -1.63 7.12 7.49
N ASP A 132 -1.66 7.48 8.78
CA ASP A 132 -2.83 7.29 9.64
C ASP A 132 -3.75 8.51 9.60
N CYS A 133 -5.04 8.29 9.41
CA CYS A 133 -6.07 9.31 9.63
C CYS A 133 -7.35 8.63 10.14
N THR A 134 -8.30 9.40 10.65
CA THR A 134 -9.60 8.84 11.04
C THR A 134 -10.38 8.35 9.82
N ALA A 135 -11.22 7.33 10.01
CA ALA A 135 -12.06 6.80 8.94
C ALA A 135 -13.04 7.86 8.39
N ASP A 136 -13.61 8.69 9.27
CA ASP A 136 -14.47 9.81 8.90
C ASP A 136 -13.75 10.82 7.98
N MET A 137 -12.52 11.21 8.32
CA MET A 137 -11.73 12.12 7.49
C MET A 137 -11.40 11.50 6.12
N GLY A 138 -11.02 10.23 6.09
CA GLY A 138 -10.69 9.51 4.86
C GLY A 138 -11.88 9.44 3.91
N LEU A 139 -13.07 9.11 4.42
CA LEU A 139 -14.32 9.07 3.66
C LEU A 139 -14.71 10.46 3.13
N LYS A 140 -14.66 11.51 3.97
CA LYS A 140 -14.93 12.90 3.53
C LYS A 140 -14.01 13.37 2.41
N ARG A 141 -12.73 13.00 2.45
CA ARG A 141 -11.78 13.33 1.37
C ARG A 141 -12.11 12.58 0.07
N LYS A 142 -12.66 11.37 0.15
CA LYS A 142 -13.11 10.59 -1.02
C LYS A 142 -14.37 11.16 -1.64
N GLU A 143 -15.35 11.56 -0.83
CA GLU A 143 -16.59 12.19 -1.30
C GLU A 143 -16.31 13.45 -2.13
N LYS A 144 -15.34 14.27 -1.71
CA LYS A 144 -14.94 15.48 -2.46
C LYS A 144 -14.41 15.20 -3.87
N ASN A 145 -13.91 14.00 -4.13
CA ASN A 145 -13.36 13.64 -5.44
C ASN A 145 -14.44 13.19 -6.44
N ASN A 146 -15.73 13.18 -6.06
CA ASN A 146 -16.89 12.86 -6.91
C ASN A 146 -16.75 11.59 -7.78
N ARG A 147 -15.89 10.66 -7.36
CA ARG A 147 -15.69 9.40 -8.07
C ARG A 147 -16.59 8.32 -7.49
N PRO A 148 -17.08 7.37 -8.30
CA PRO A 148 -17.74 6.20 -7.77
C PRO A 148 -16.82 5.46 -6.80
N LEU A 149 -17.37 5.10 -5.64
CA LEU A 149 -16.72 4.21 -4.67
C LEU A 149 -16.52 2.84 -5.31
N ASP A 150 -15.40 2.16 -5.11
CA ASP A 150 -15.25 0.75 -5.54
C ASP A 150 -15.85 -0.24 -4.51
N ARG A 151 -15.80 -1.55 -4.80
CA ARG A 151 -16.37 -2.60 -3.93
C ARG A 151 -15.83 -2.59 -2.49
N PHE A 152 -14.57 -2.18 -2.27
CA PHE A 152 -14.01 -2.07 -0.92
C PHE A 152 -14.45 -0.80 -0.21
N GLU A 153 -14.76 0.24 -0.97
CA GLU A 153 -15.15 1.55 -0.49
C GLU A 153 -16.64 1.66 -0.16
N GLU A 154 -17.46 0.71 -0.64
CA GLU A 154 -18.88 0.58 -0.27
C GLU A 154 -19.08 0.02 1.15
N GLU A 155 -18.00 -0.43 1.80
CA GLU A 155 -18.06 -0.91 3.17
C GLU A 155 -18.33 0.23 4.16
N GLY A 156 -19.04 -0.08 5.24
CA GLY A 156 -19.43 0.93 6.23
C GLY A 156 -18.26 1.48 7.05
N LEU A 157 -18.51 2.60 7.74
CA LEU A 157 -17.54 3.26 8.63
C LEU A 157 -16.85 2.29 9.62
N LEU A 158 -17.60 1.34 10.19
CA LEU A 158 -17.07 0.34 11.13
C LEU A 158 -16.01 -0.56 10.48
N PHE A 159 -16.19 -0.91 9.20
CA PHE A 159 -15.21 -1.68 8.45
C PHE A 159 -13.92 -0.87 8.29
N HIS A 160 -14.00 0.37 7.80
CA HIS A 160 -12.80 1.22 7.65
C HIS A 160 -12.09 1.49 8.98
N GLN A 161 -12.83 1.64 10.09
CA GLN A 161 -12.23 1.75 11.42
C GLN A 161 -11.50 0.46 11.83
N LYS A 162 -12.06 -0.71 11.50
CA LYS A 162 -11.41 -2.01 11.70
C LYS A 162 -10.11 -2.11 10.90
N ILE A 163 -10.11 -1.67 9.64
CA ILE A 163 -8.92 -1.62 8.78
C ILE A 163 -7.85 -0.69 9.36
N ARG A 164 -8.23 0.52 9.79
CA ARG A 164 -7.30 1.45 10.46
C ARG A 164 -6.63 0.80 11.66
N ASN A 165 -7.43 0.21 12.56
CA ASN A 165 -6.92 -0.45 13.75
C ASN A 165 -5.99 -1.62 13.43
N ALA A 166 -6.26 -2.36 12.35
CA ALA A 166 -5.40 -3.42 11.86
C ALA A 166 -4.02 -2.89 11.44
N TYR A 167 -3.97 -1.81 10.65
CA TYR A 167 -2.70 -1.18 10.27
C TYR A 167 -1.90 -0.68 11.48
N LEU A 168 -2.56 -0.01 12.43
CA LEU A 168 -1.88 0.45 13.65
C LEU A 168 -1.33 -0.71 14.48
N LYS A 169 -2.04 -1.84 14.51
CA LYS A 169 -1.55 -3.07 15.16
C LYS A 169 -0.31 -3.62 14.46
N LEU A 170 -0.35 -3.77 13.13
CA LEU A 170 0.80 -4.22 12.33
C LEU A 170 2.03 -3.32 12.52
N ALA A 171 1.83 -2.00 12.52
CA ALA A 171 2.90 -1.03 12.75
C ALA A 171 3.50 -1.12 14.15
N LYS A 172 2.68 -1.47 15.16
CA LYS A 172 3.16 -1.69 16.53
C LYS A 172 3.98 -2.97 16.66
N GLU A 173 3.66 -4.00 15.89
CA GLU A 173 4.34 -5.31 15.88
C GLU A 173 5.68 -5.27 15.13
N ASP A 174 5.80 -4.47 14.07
CA ASP A 174 7.02 -4.32 13.27
C ASP A 174 7.50 -2.85 13.19
N LYS A 175 7.89 -2.29 14.34
CA LYS A 175 8.35 -0.89 14.45
C LYS A 175 9.64 -0.59 13.69
N LYS A 176 10.38 -1.61 13.27
CA LYS A 176 11.63 -1.43 12.50
C LYS A 176 11.32 -1.12 11.05
N ARG A 177 10.33 -1.81 10.48
CA ARG A 177 9.90 -1.62 9.08
C ARG A 177 8.86 -0.52 8.92
N PHE A 178 7.97 -0.33 9.89
CA PHE A 178 6.92 0.68 9.81
C PHE A 178 7.37 2.06 10.29
N PHE A 179 6.92 3.08 9.56
CA PHE A 179 6.99 4.48 9.94
C PHE A 179 5.59 5.09 9.85
N VAL A 180 5.01 5.42 11.01
CA VAL A 180 3.65 5.98 11.09
C VAL A 180 3.72 7.49 11.00
N VAL A 181 2.94 8.08 10.10
CA VAL A 181 2.83 9.52 9.87
C VAL A 181 1.39 9.96 10.07
N ASP A 182 1.21 11.09 10.73
CA ASP A 182 -0.10 11.69 10.93
C ASP A 182 -0.62 12.29 9.61
N GLY A 183 -1.59 11.62 8.98
CA GLY A 183 -2.26 12.04 7.76
C GLY A 183 -3.33 13.11 7.97
N THR A 184 -3.51 13.60 9.20
CA THR A 184 -4.40 14.75 9.50
C THR A 184 -3.72 16.10 9.30
N ALA A 185 -2.39 16.13 9.27
CA ALA A 185 -1.60 17.32 8.96
C ALA A 185 -1.72 17.75 7.48
N GLU A 186 -1.24 18.95 7.18
CA GLU A 186 -1.18 19.50 5.82
C GLU A 186 -0.28 18.65 4.90
N ILE A 187 -0.61 18.62 3.61
CA ILE A 187 0.06 17.75 2.62
C ILE A 187 1.57 17.97 2.62
N ASP A 188 2.02 19.21 2.65
CA ASP A 188 3.44 19.57 2.60
C ASP A 188 4.19 19.16 3.87
N GLU A 189 3.52 19.19 5.02
CA GLU A 189 4.11 18.77 6.29
C GLU A 189 4.26 17.25 6.36
N VAL A 190 3.22 16.52 5.94
CA VAL A 190 3.28 15.06 5.79
C VAL A 190 4.42 14.68 4.82
N HIS A 191 4.53 15.40 3.71
CA HIS A 191 5.57 15.17 2.72
C HIS A 191 6.97 15.42 3.27
N ARG A 192 7.16 16.53 3.99
CA ARG A 192 8.44 16.88 4.63
C ARG A 192 8.91 15.76 5.57
N ILE A 193 8.01 15.26 6.43
CA ILE A 193 8.32 14.18 7.39
C ILE A 193 8.69 12.88 6.66
N ILE A 194 7.93 12.50 5.63
CA ILE A 194 8.21 11.30 4.83
C ILE A 194 9.56 11.43 4.12
N LYS A 195 9.81 12.59 3.50
CA LYS A 195 11.06 12.89 2.79
C LYS A 195 12.26 12.75 3.72
N GLU A 196 12.24 13.38 4.90
CA GLU A 196 13.33 13.29 5.88
C GLU A 196 13.62 11.84 6.30
N LYS A 197 12.58 11.05 6.54
CA LYS A 197 12.72 9.63 6.86
C LYS A 197 13.35 8.83 5.71
N VAL A 198 12.92 9.09 4.48
CA VAL A 198 13.43 8.39 3.29
C VAL A 198 14.87 8.80 3.00
N GLU A 199 15.23 10.07 3.13
CA GLU A 199 16.63 10.52 2.99
C GLU A 199 17.55 9.85 4.00
N SER A 200 17.14 9.79 5.27
CA SER A 200 17.87 9.05 6.30
C SER A 200 18.05 7.57 5.94
N LEU A 201 17.01 6.94 5.42
CA LEU A 201 17.08 5.55 4.96
C LEU A 201 18.06 5.38 3.78
N LEU A 202 18.00 6.25 2.77
CA LEU A 202 18.88 6.22 1.61
C LEU A 202 20.35 6.36 2.02
N MET A 203 20.66 7.34 2.89
CA MET A 203 22.01 7.53 3.44
C MET A 203 22.52 6.28 4.17
N SER A 204 21.70 5.64 5.01
CA SER A 204 22.08 4.38 5.68
C SER A 204 22.34 3.20 4.73
N HIS A 205 21.89 3.29 3.48
CA HIS A 205 22.12 2.31 2.42
C HIS A 205 23.18 2.75 1.40
N GLY A 206 23.89 3.85 1.66
CA GLY A 206 24.94 4.38 0.78
C GLY A 206 24.42 4.95 -0.54
N ILE A 207 23.17 5.44 -0.55
CA ILE A 207 22.56 6.14 -1.68
C ILE A 207 22.55 7.64 -1.34
N GLU A 208 23.37 8.42 -2.04
CA GLU A 208 23.51 9.89 -1.88
C GLU A 208 22.58 10.66 -2.84
#